data_AF-A0A6B3HMI0-F1
#
_entry.id   AF-A0A6B3HMI0-F1
#
_cell.length_a   1.000
_cell.length_b   1.000
_cell.length_c   1.000
_cell.angle_alpha   90.00
_cell.angle_beta   90.00
_cell.angle_gamma   90.00
#
_symmetry.space_group_name_H-M   'P 1'
#
loop_
_entity.id
_entity.type
_entity.pdbx_description
1 polymer ?
#
loop_
_entity_poly.entity_id
_entity_poly.type
_entity_poly.pdbx_seq_one_letter_code
_entity_poly.pdbx_strand_id
1 'polypeptide(L)'
;AASMAVAVLAGAGAGALGGTLTGLGASAALIGAGAAVCAVIGHRVAAYDYPSRFVHMTAGVALPLTAAVPAVYLLGRVVTG
;
A
#
# COMPACT_ATOMS: atom_id res chain seq x y z
N ALA A 1 -13.18 -9.29 4.79
CA ALA A 1 -13.04 -7.85 5.05
C ALA A 1 -12.14 -7.59 6.26
N ALA A 2 -12.38 -8.26 7.40
CA ALA A 2 -11.57 -8.12 8.62
C ALA A 2 -10.05 -8.18 8.37
N SER A 3 -9.57 -9.18 7.63
CA SER A 3 -8.12 -9.31 7.34
C SER A 3 -7.54 -8.16 6.53
N MET A 4 -8.32 -7.52 5.65
CA MET A 4 -7.87 -6.34 4.88
C MET A 4 -7.79 -5.11 5.77
N ALA A 5 -8.78 -4.91 6.65
CA ALA A 5 -8.76 -3.84 7.64
C ALA A 5 -7.57 -3.99 8.60
N VAL A 6 -7.29 -5.22 9.06
CA VAL A 6 -6.13 -5.53 9.90
C VAL A 6 -4.82 -5.26 9.15
N ALA A 7 -4.71 -5.62 7.87
CA ALA A 7 -3.52 -5.34 7.07
C ALA A 7 -3.26 -3.83 6.93
N VAL A 8 -4.31 -3.03 6.73
CA VAL A 8 -4.19 -1.56 6.65
C VAL A 8 -3.83 -0.96 8.00
N LEU A 9 -4.43 -1.42 9.10
CA LEU A 9 -4.09 -0.98 10.45
C LEU A 9 -2.65 -1.36 10.82
N ALA A 10 -2.21 -2.56 10.46
CA ALA A 10 -0.83 -3.00 10.66
C ALA A 10 0.16 -2.15 9.85
N GLY A 11 -0.19 -1.81 8.60
CA GLY A 11 0.58 -0.89 7.78
C GLY A 11 0.67 0.51 8.38
N ALA A 12 -0.44 1.06 8.87
CA ALA A 12 -0.47 2.35 9.54
C ALA A 12 0.40 2.34 10.81
N GLY A 13 0.32 1.27 11.61
CA GLY A 13 1.15 1.08 12.80
C GLY A 13 2.65 0.97 12.45
N ALA A 14 2.99 0.20 11.43
CA ALA A 14 4.37 0.09 10.94
C ALA A 14 4.89 1.44 10.40
N GLY A 15 4.06 2.20 9.71
CA GLY A 15 4.36 3.56 9.26
C GLY A 15 4.59 4.53 10.41
N ALA A 16 3.75 4.49 11.44
CA ALA A 16 3.90 5.32 12.65
C ALA A 16 5.21 5.01 13.39
N LEU A 17 5.56 3.73 13.54
CA LEU A 17 6.82 3.30 14.13
C LEU A 17 8.03 3.69 13.26
N GLY A 18 7.92 3.57 11.93
CA GLY A 18 8.96 4.05 11.02
C GLY A 18 9.13 5.59 11.06
N GLY A 19 8.05 6.31 11.33
CA GLY A 19 8.06 7.77 11.49
C GLY A 19 8.88 8.28 12.67
N THR A 20 8.96 7.50 13.76
CA THR A 20 9.80 7.86 14.91
C THR A 20 11.29 7.69 14.61
N LEU A 21 11.63 6.73 13.73
CA LEU A 21 13.00 6.47 13.31
C LEU A 21 13.50 7.44 12.23
N THR A 22 12.59 8.00 11.44
CA THR A 22 12.90 8.85 10.27
C THR A 22 12.68 10.34 10.52
N GLY A 23 12.17 10.72 11.69
CA GLY A 23 11.84 12.11 12.03
C GLY A 23 10.56 12.65 11.37
N LEU A 24 9.86 11.82 10.58
CA LEU A 24 8.59 12.15 9.91
C LEU A 24 7.39 12.19 10.88
N GLY A 25 7.55 11.69 12.12
CA GLY A 25 6.52 11.73 13.15
C GLY A 25 5.25 10.95 12.78
N ALA A 26 4.10 11.36 13.32
CA ALA A 26 2.82 10.66 13.13
C ALA A 26 2.35 10.63 11.66
N SER A 27 2.82 11.56 10.81
CA SER A 27 2.47 11.63 9.40
C SER A 27 2.96 10.41 8.59
N ALA A 28 3.98 9.70 9.06
CA ALA A 28 4.43 8.45 8.45
C ALA A 28 3.42 7.31 8.57
N ALA A 29 2.45 7.41 9.50
CA ALA A 29 1.33 6.46 9.59
C ALA A 29 0.47 6.47 8.32
N LEU A 30 0.28 7.64 7.71
CA LEU A 30 -0.45 7.77 6.44
C LEU A 30 0.30 7.09 5.30
N ILE A 31 1.63 7.18 5.30
CA ILE A 31 2.48 6.50 4.31
C ILE A 31 2.36 4.98 4.47
N GLY A 32 2.44 4.47 5.70
CA GLY A 32 2.26 3.05 5.99
C GLY A 32 0.86 2.54 5.63
N ALA A 33 -0.19 3.34 5.88
CA ALA A 33 -1.55 3.02 5.49
C ALA A 33 -1.71 2.95 3.95
N GLY A 34 -1.16 3.93 3.22
CA GLY A 34 -1.19 3.95 1.75
C GLY A 34 -0.42 2.78 1.12
N ALA A 35 0.74 2.44 1.68
CA ALA A 35 1.52 1.27 1.28
C ALA A 35 0.75 -0.04 1.49
N ALA A 36 0.08 -0.19 2.64
CA ALA A 36 -0.72 -1.38 2.93
C ALA A 36 -1.95 -1.50 2.02
N VAL A 37 -2.61 -0.39 1.67
CA VAL A 37 -3.70 -0.41 0.66
C VAL A 37 -3.18 -0.90 -0.69
N CYS A 38 -2.04 -0.38 -1.17
CA CYS A 38 -1.44 -0.84 -2.42
C CYS A 38 -1.08 -2.32 -2.38
N ALA A 39 -0.52 -2.81 -1.27
CA ALA A 39 -0.19 -4.21 -1.06
C ALA A 39 -1.42 -5.12 -1.05
N VAL A 40 -2.52 -4.68 -0.41
CA VAL A 40 -3.78 -5.44 -0.38
C VAL A 40 -4.42 -5.52 -1.77
N ILE A 41 -4.36 -4.44 -2.56
CA ILE A 41 -4.82 -4.44 -3.95
C ILE A 41 -4.00 -5.46 -4.76
N GLY A 42 -2.67 -5.43 -4.67
CA GLY A 42 -1.81 -6.40 -5.34
C GLY A 42 -2.06 -7.85 -4.93
N HIS A 43 -2.25 -8.10 -3.63
CA HIS A 43 -2.58 -9.42 -3.10
C HIS A 43 -3.94 -9.93 -3.63
N ARG A 44 -4.93 -9.05 -3.78
CA ARG A 44 -6.22 -9.40 -4.39
C ARG A 44 -6.10 -9.73 -5.86
N VAL A 45 -5.31 -8.98 -6.62
CA VAL A 45 -5.08 -9.27 -8.04
C VAL A 45 -4.37 -10.62 -8.17
N ALA A 46 -3.33 -10.87 -7.37
CA ALA A 46 -2.58 -12.13 -7.38
C ALA A 46 -3.40 -13.37 -6.97
N ALA A 47 -4.51 -13.20 -6.25
CA ALA A 47 -5.35 -14.29 -5.77
C ALA A 47 -6.40 -14.80 -6.78
N TYR A 48 -6.58 -14.15 -7.93
CA TYR A 48 -7.43 -14.69 -8.99
C TYR A 48 -6.66 -15.77 -9.76
N ASP A 49 -7.11 -17.02 -9.70
CA ASP A 49 -6.55 -18.09 -10.56
C ASP A 49 -7.38 -18.27 -11.84
N TYR A 50 -6.64 -18.48 -12.95
CA TYR A 50 -7.05 -19.05 -14.25
C TYR A 50 -7.36 -18.09 -15.43
N PRO A 51 -6.78 -18.28 -16.66
CA PRO A 51 -5.96 -19.42 -17.11
C PRO A 51 -4.43 -19.19 -17.18
N SER A 52 -3.90 -17.96 -17.03
CA SER A 52 -2.47 -17.70 -17.26
C SER A 52 -1.77 -16.89 -16.15
N ARG A 53 -0.85 -17.57 -15.46
CA ARG A 53 0.06 -17.03 -14.44
C ARG A 53 0.92 -15.84 -14.90
N PHE A 54 1.23 -15.71 -16.19
CA PHE A 54 2.06 -14.61 -16.72
C PHE A 54 1.27 -13.30 -16.84
N VAL A 55 0.04 -13.37 -17.35
CA VAL A 55 -0.91 -12.24 -17.42
C VAL A 55 -1.29 -11.81 -16.01
N HIS A 56 -1.45 -12.78 -15.12
CA HIS A 56 -1.70 -12.52 -13.72
C HIS A 56 -0.56 -11.84 -13.01
N MET A 57 0.68 -12.23 -13.29
CA MET A 57 1.86 -11.57 -12.75
C MET A 57 2.03 -10.15 -13.32
N THR A 58 1.73 -9.94 -14.61
CA THR A 58 1.81 -8.60 -15.21
C THR A 58 0.69 -7.69 -14.73
N ALA A 59 -0.56 -8.15 -14.68
CA ALA A 59 -1.69 -7.40 -14.11
C ALA A 59 -1.52 -7.20 -12.59
N GLY A 60 -1.04 -8.23 -11.89
CA GLY A 60 -0.78 -8.24 -10.45
C GLY A 60 0.35 -7.31 -10.01
N VAL A 61 1.29 -6.98 -10.90
CA VAL A 61 2.32 -5.97 -10.64
C VAL A 61 1.89 -4.60 -11.18
N ALA A 62 1.39 -4.52 -12.42
CA ALA A 62 1.06 -3.26 -13.07
C ALA A 62 -0.04 -2.47 -12.33
N LEU A 63 -1.06 -3.17 -11.82
CA LEU A 63 -2.21 -2.52 -11.17
C LEU A 63 -1.86 -1.92 -9.80
N PRO A 64 -1.17 -2.62 -8.88
CA PRO A 64 -0.67 -1.97 -7.66
C PRO A 64 0.40 -0.93 -7.94
N LEU A 65 1.25 -1.07 -8.97
CA LEU A 65 2.20 -0.02 -9.34
C LEU A 65 1.46 1.26 -9.80
N THR A 66 0.42 1.10 -10.62
CA THR A 66 -0.40 2.21 -11.12
C THR A 66 -1.17 2.87 -9.98
N ALA A 67 -1.65 2.10 -9.00
CA ALA A 67 -2.30 2.62 -7.80
C ALA A 67 -1.32 3.32 -6.83
N ALA A 68 -0.05 2.90 -6.81
CA ALA A 68 0.97 3.52 -5.97
C ALA A 68 1.30 4.95 -6.42
N VAL A 69 1.28 5.25 -7.72
CA VAL A 69 1.58 6.59 -8.25
C VAL A 69 0.70 7.70 -7.64
N PRO A 70 -0.65 7.65 -7.71
CA PRO A 70 -1.49 8.66 -7.10
C PRO A 70 -1.41 8.64 -5.56
N ALA A 71 -1.23 7.46 -4.95
CA ALA A 71 -1.11 7.35 -3.49
C ALA A 71 0.14 8.07 -2.98
N VAL A 72 1.30 7.85 -3.62
CA VAL A 72 2.56 8.51 -3.27
C VAL A 72 2.51 10.00 -3.58
N TYR A 73 1.87 10.41 -4.68
CA TYR A 73 1.68 11.84 -4.98
C TYR A 73 0.85 12.55 -3.91
N LEU A 74 -0.29 11.99 -3.51
CA LEU A 74 -1.16 12.57 -2.48
C LEU A 74 -0.49 12.55 -1.11
N LEU A 75 0.22 11.46 -0.75
CA LEU A 75 0.98 11.39 0.48
C LEU A 75 2.11 12.41 0.52
N GLY A 76 2.86 12.58 -0.59
CA GLY A 76 3.89 13.60 -0.71
C GLY A 76 3.33 15.01 -0.57
N ARG A 77 2.11 15.26 -1.07
CA ARG A 77 1.40 16.54 -0.91
C ARG A 77 0.95 16.80 0.53
N VAL A 78 0.53 15.78 1.26
CA VAL A 78 0.10 15.90 2.66
C VAL A 78 1.28 16.03 3.61
N VAL A 79 2.42 15.39 3.29
CA VAL A 79 3.62 15.41 4.13
C VAL A 79 4.47 16.66 3.91
N THR A 80 4.52 17.19 2.68
CA THR A 80 5.33 18.39 2.32
C THR A 80 4.52 19.68 2.34
N GLY A 81 3.20 19.59 2.37
CA GLY A 81 2.27 20.72 2.32
C GLY A 81 1.95 21.31 3.69
#